data_AF-A0A4Q4WLY8-F1
#
_entry.id   AF-A0A4Q4WLY8-F1
#
_cell.length_a   1.000
_cell.length_b   1.000
_cell.length_c   1.000
_cell.angle_alpha   90.00
_cell.angle_beta   90.00
_cell.angle_gamma   90.00
#
_symmetry.space_group_name_H-M   'P 1'
#
loop_
_entity.id
_entity.type
_entity.pdbx_description
1 polymer ?
#
loop_
_entity_poly.entity_id
_entity_poly.type
_entity_poly.pdbx_seq_one_letter_code
_entity_poly.pdbx_strand_id
1 'polypeptide(L)'
;MPGCGVVEFHSGVLRGDSTLCGHFPLEPEAAEDVLGIADAWLLCPSFLQGGRYTIEDVHYVAEGRAFAPATQTQFARDASFGYKSSNLRDYVVEKSNGNIAPEKATSLGLETIRRGGTDAVLDQLLGVAKGTVVIVNAAAEEDVDLLILAFLKAAGRN
;
A
#
# COMPACT_ATOMS: atom_id res chain seq x y z
N MET A 1 -4.51 19.44 -32.86
CA MET A 1 -4.80 19.56 -31.41
C MET A 1 -5.14 18.15 -30.93
N PRO A 2 -4.23 17.40 -30.28
CA PRO A 2 -4.63 16.16 -29.64
C PRO A 2 -5.56 16.52 -28.48
N GLY A 3 -6.70 15.86 -28.41
CA GLY A 3 -7.74 16.15 -27.43
C GLY A 3 -7.21 16.04 -26.00
N CYS A 4 -7.57 17.01 -25.17
CA CYS A 4 -7.52 16.90 -23.73
C CYS A 4 -8.48 15.77 -23.34
N GLY A 5 -7.98 14.54 -23.32
CA GLY A 5 -8.74 13.39 -22.83
C GLY A 5 -8.88 13.55 -21.32
N VAL A 6 -10.12 13.61 -20.85
CA VAL A 6 -10.44 13.54 -19.43
C VAL A 6 -9.92 12.19 -18.95
N VAL A 7 -8.98 12.19 -18.01
CA VAL A 7 -8.48 10.96 -17.38
C VAL A 7 -9.43 10.66 -16.23
N GLU A 8 -10.30 9.66 -16.41
CA GLU A 8 -11.19 9.22 -15.34
C GLU A 8 -10.40 8.51 -14.25
N PHE A 9 -10.40 9.06 -13.05
CA PHE A 9 -9.75 8.49 -11.88
C PHE A 9 -10.73 7.64 -11.08
N HIS A 10 -10.48 6.33 -10.98
CA HIS A 10 -11.28 5.40 -10.20
C HIS A 10 -10.46 4.83 -9.05
N SER A 11 -11.05 4.73 -7.85
CA SER A 11 -10.43 4.10 -6.68
C SER A 11 -11.42 3.21 -5.95
N GLY A 12 -10.95 2.03 -5.52
CA GLY A 12 -11.68 1.13 -4.61
C GLY A 12 -10.88 0.90 -3.33
N VAL A 13 -11.57 0.56 -2.24
CA VAL A 13 -10.94 0.23 -0.96
C VAL A 13 -11.34 -1.18 -0.55
N LEU A 14 -10.33 -2.04 -0.37
CA LEU A 14 -10.49 -3.36 0.24
C LEU A 14 -10.02 -3.27 1.70
N ARG A 15 -10.83 -3.81 2.62
CA ARG A 15 -10.44 -3.88 4.04
C ARG A 15 -9.57 -5.10 4.27
N GLY A 16 -8.26 -4.91 4.20
CA GLY A 16 -7.26 -5.93 4.52
C GLY A 16 -6.95 -6.03 6.02
N ASP A 17 -6.12 -7.02 6.36
CA ASP A 17 -5.66 -7.26 7.72
C ASP A 17 -4.38 -6.47 8.04
N SER A 18 -4.45 -5.56 9.02
CA SER A 18 -3.31 -4.72 9.44
C SER A 18 -2.16 -5.50 10.09
N THR A 19 -2.33 -6.79 10.40
CA THR A 19 -1.25 -7.65 10.92
C THR A 19 -0.62 -8.53 9.85
N LEU A 20 -0.98 -8.29 8.58
CA LEU A 20 -0.53 -8.99 7.38
C LEU A 20 -0.98 -10.47 7.32
N CYS A 21 -1.96 -10.85 8.14
CA CYS A 21 -2.54 -12.20 8.19
C CYS A 21 -3.79 -12.31 7.30
N GLY A 22 -3.80 -11.61 6.17
CA GLY A 22 -4.90 -11.61 5.20
C GLY A 22 -4.68 -12.56 4.02
N HIS A 23 -5.61 -12.52 3.08
CA HIS A 23 -5.55 -13.35 1.87
C HIS A 23 -4.84 -12.66 0.72
N PHE A 24 -4.08 -11.58 0.95
CA PHE A 24 -3.27 -10.97 -0.11
C PHE A 24 -2.39 -12.04 -0.81
N PRO A 25 -2.31 -12.06 -2.16
CA PRO A 25 -2.92 -11.13 -3.13
C PRO A 25 -4.33 -11.53 -3.64
N LEU A 26 -4.94 -12.59 -3.13
CA LEU A 26 -6.24 -13.08 -3.63
C LEU A 26 -7.38 -12.05 -3.49
N GLU A 27 -7.36 -11.22 -2.44
CA GLU A 27 -8.37 -10.18 -2.21
C GLU A 27 -8.46 -9.17 -3.37
N PRO A 28 -7.36 -8.50 -3.78
CA PRO A 28 -7.40 -7.61 -4.94
C PRO A 28 -7.61 -8.35 -6.27
N GLU A 29 -7.07 -9.56 -6.45
CA GLU A 29 -7.32 -10.35 -7.67
C GLU A 29 -8.82 -10.63 -7.86
N ALA A 30 -9.50 -11.09 -6.80
CA ALA A 30 -10.94 -11.34 -6.84
C ALA A 30 -11.77 -10.07 -7.05
N ALA A 31 -11.28 -8.91 -6.59
CA ALA A 31 -11.93 -7.63 -6.84
C ALA A 31 -11.80 -7.22 -8.32
N GLU A 32 -10.62 -7.43 -8.93
CA GLU A 32 -10.37 -7.13 -10.34
C GLU A 32 -11.21 -8.00 -11.29
N ASP A 33 -11.49 -9.26 -10.91
CA ASP A 33 -12.39 -10.14 -11.66
C ASP A 33 -13.80 -9.56 -11.84
N VAL A 34 -14.24 -8.68 -10.93
CA VAL A 34 -15.59 -8.08 -10.94
C VAL A 34 -15.57 -6.62 -11.37
N LEU A 35 -14.59 -5.84 -10.92
CA LEU A 35 -14.52 -4.39 -11.11
C LEU A 35 -13.64 -3.98 -12.29
N GLY A 36 -12.86 -4.91 -12.84
CA GLY A 36 -11.84 -4.65 -13.85
C GLY A 36 -10.45 -4.46 -13.24
N ILE A 37 -9.43 -4.62 -14.10
CA ILE A 37 -8.02 -4.57 -13.71
C ILE A 37 -7.64 -3.14 -13.28
N ALA A 38 -7.05 -3.00 -12.10
CA ALA A 38 -6.51 -1.74 -11.63
C ALA A 38 -5.13 -1.46 -12.25
N ASP A 39 -4.82 -0.18 -12.48
CA ASP A 39 -3.48 0.21 -12.95
C ASP A 39 -2.40 -0.07 -11.89
N ALA A 40 -2.73 0.07 -10.61
CA ALA A 40 -1.85 -0.23 -9.50
C ALA A 40 -2.65 -0.58 -8.24
N TRP A 41 -2.04 -1.35 -7.33
CA TRP A 41 -2.56 -1.58 -5.99
C TRP A 41 -1.78 -0.74 -4.98
N LEU A 42 -2.48 -0.12 -4.04
CA LEU A 42 -1.84 0.49 -2.88
C LEU A 42 -1.93 -0.46 -1.68
N LEU A 43 -0.79 -0.94 -1.19
CA LEU A 43 -0.72 -1.74 0.02
C LEU A 43 -0.43 -0.80 1.21
N CYS A 44 -1.48 -0.49 1.98
CA CYS A 44 -1.43 0.40 3.14
C CYS A 44 -1.97 -0.32 4.39
N PRO A 45 -1.17 -1.18 5.06
CA PRO A 45 -1.61 -1.94 6.23
C PRO A 45 -1.55 -1.12 7.53
N SER A 46 -1.10 0.14 7.50
CA SER A 46 -1.01 0.99 8.69
C SER A 46 -2.38 1.17 9.34
N PHE A 47 -2.43 0.97 10.66
CA PHE A 47 -3.62 1.18 11.48
C PHE A 47 -3.17 1.73 12.83
N LEU A 48 -3.07 3.06 12.89
CA LEU A 48 -2.36 3.78 13.96
C LEU A 48 -3.05 3.63 15.31
N GLN A 49 -4.38 3.58 15.35
CA GLN A 49 -5.16 3.32 16.57
C GLN A 49 -4.92 1.89 17.09
N GLY A 50 -4.58 0.96 16.20
CA GLY A 50 -4.07 -0.36 16.56
C GLY A 50 -2.56 -0.39 16.79
N GLY A 51 -1.83 0.71 16.62
CA GLY A 51 -0.38 0.71 16.72
C GLY A 51 0.32 -0.05 15.59
N ARG A 52 -0.21 -0.02 14.37
CA ARG A 52 0.42 -0.59 13.17
C ARG A 52 0.98 0.53 12.31
N TYR A 53 2.27 0.45 11.99
CA TYR A 53 3.04 1.51 11.32
C TYR A 53 3.83 0.92 10.16
N THR A 54 4.07 1.69 9.11
CA THR A 54 4.96 1.31 8.01
C THR A 54 6.00 2.40 7.80
N ILE A 55 7.27 2.07 8.02
CA ILE A 55 8.40 3.01 7.95
C ILE A 55 9.53 2.34 7.18
N GLU A 56 10.05 3.01 6.16
CA GLU A 56 11.09 2.47 5.27
C GLU A 56 10.72 1.09 4.71
N ASP A 57 9.45 0.95 4.33
CA ASP A 57 8.78 -0.26 3.85
C ASP A 57 8.68 -1.39 4.87
N VAL A 58 9.19 -1.21 6.10
CA VAL A 58 9.07 -2.20 7.16
C VAL A 58 7.78 -1.95 7.93
N HIS A 59 6.97 -3.00 8.09
CA HIS A 59 5.77 -2.96 8.90
C HIS A 59 6.07 -3.30 10.36
N TYR A 60 5.56 -2.47 11.27
CA TYR A 60 5.80 -2.55 12.70
C TYR A 60 4.49 -2.63 13.47
N VAL A 61 4.55 -3.37 14.58
CA VAL A 61 3.49 -3.43 15.59
C VAL A 61 4.03 -2.81 16.87
N ALA A 62 3.30 -1.87 17.45
CA ALA A 62 3.61 -1.31 18.75
C ALA A 62 3.28 -2.32 19.85
N GLU A 63 4.27 -2.65 20.66
CA GLU A 63 4.16 -3.48 21.85
C GLU A 63 4.63 -2.66 23.06
N GLY A 64 3.67 -2.07 23.78
CA GLY A 64 3.96 -1.18 24.90
C GLY A 64 4.69 0.10 24.46
N ARG A 65 5.99 0.18 24.73
CA ARG A 65 6.85 1.33 24.37
C ARG A 65 7.80 1.05 23.21
N ALA A 66 7.78 -0.16 22.65
CA ALA A 66 8.65 -0.58 21.57
C ALA A 66 7.87 -0.80 20.28
N PHE A 67 8.56 -0.69 19.15
CA PHE A 67 8.06 -1.07 17.84
C PHE A 67 8.75 -2.36 17.42
N ALA A 68 8.00 -3.45 17.34
CA ALA A 68 8.49 -4.73 16.86
C ALA A 68 8.21 -4.82 15.36
N PRO A 69 9.21 -5.14 14.50
CA PRO A 69 8.93 -5.58 13.14
C PRO A 69 7.90 -6.71 13.18
N ALA A 70 6.95 -6.71 12.23
CA ALA A 70 5.81 -7.62 12.23
C ALA A 70 6.23 -9.11 12.34
N THR A 71 7.37 -9.48 11.76
CA THR A 71 7.96 -10.84 11.83
C THR A 71 8.44 -11.27 13.21
N GLN A 72 8.63 -10.32 14.14
CA GLN A 72 8.99 -10.59 15.52
C GLN A 72 7.77 -10.80 16.43
N THR A 73 6.57 -10.58 15.91
CA THR A 73 5.31 -10.76 16.64
C THR A 73 4.76 -12.17 16.44
N GLN A 74 3.68 -12.50 17.16
CA GLN A 74 2.95 -13.76 16.98
C GLN A 74 2.24 -13.86 15.62
N PHE A 75 1.91 -12.73 14.97
CA PHE A 75 1.15 -12.69 13.72
C PHE A 75 1.89 -13.38 12.56
N ALA A 76 3.20 -13.20 12.49
CA ALA A 76 4.02 -13.84 11.47
C ALA A 76 4.07 -15.38 11.57
N ARG A 77 3.71 -15.94 12.72
CA ARG A 77 3.65 -17.38 12.98
C ARG A 77 2.23 -17.93 12.86
N ASP A 78 1.30 -17.17 12.31
CA ASP A 78 -0.05 -17.63 12.05
C ASP A 78 -0.02 -18.92 11.20
N ALA A 79 -0.84 -19.90 11.59
CA ALA A 79 -0.80 -21.24 11.00
C ALA A 79 -1.34 -21.29 9.56
N SER A 80 -2.18 -20.32 9.19
CA SER A 80 -2.81 -20.25 7.86
C SER A 80 -2.22 -19.13 7.01
N PHE A 81 -1.87 -18.01 7.62
CA PHE A 81 -1.51 -16.76 6.94
C PHE A 81 -0.14 -16.21 7.31
N GLY A 82 0.69 -16.99 8.00
CA GLY A 82 2.04 -16.60 8.41
C GLY A 82 2.92 -16.11 7.25
N TYR A 83 3.96 -15.37 7.61
CA TYR A 83 4.87 -14.70 6.68
C TYR A 83 6.25 -14.53 7.31
N LYS A 84 7.27 -14.31 6.48
CA LYS A 84 8.69 -14.26 6.88
C LYS A 84 9.29 -12.87 6.75
N SER A 85 8.69 -11.98 5.97
CA SER A 85 9.20 -10.62 5.79
C SER A 85 8.38 -9.55 6.50
N SER A 86 9.07 -8.64 7.18
CA SER A 86 8.47 -7.39 7.66
C SER A 86 8.61 -6.28 6.61
N ASN A 87 9.55 -6.39 5.66
CA ASN A 87 9.64 -5.47 4.55
C ASN A 87 8.50 -5.80 3.57
N LEU A 88 7.61 -4.83 3.35
CA LEU A 88 6.38 -5.05 2.61
C LEU A 88 6.61 -5.33 1.12
N ARG A 89 7.75 -4.92 0.56
CA ARG A 89 8.11 -5.25 -0.82
C ARG A 89 8.42 -6.74 -0.95
N ASP A 90 9.22 -7.26 -0.02
CA ASP A 90 9.52 -8.69 0.06
C ASP A 90 8.29 -9.51 0.45
N TYR A 91 7.43 -8.98 1.34
CA TYR A 91 6.14 -9.59 1.69
C TYR A 91 5.23 -9.76 0.47
N VAL A 92 5.18 -8.78 -0.43
CA VAL A 92 4.39 -8.88 -1.66
C VAL A 92 4.88 -10.03 -2.54
N VAL A 93 6.20 -10.16 -2.71
CA VAL A 93 6.81 -11.27 -3.46
C VAL A 93 6.54 -12.60 -2.76
N GLU A 94 6.69 -12.66 -1.44
CA GLU A 94 6.44 -13.85 -0.62
C GLU A 94 4.99 -14.34 -0.76
N LYS A 95 4.02 -13.47 -0.49
CA LYS A 95 2.59 -13.83 -0.44
C LYS A 95 2.01 -14.12 -1.81
N SER A 96 2.58 -13.53 -2.86
CA SER A 96 2.22 -13.86 -4.24
C SER A 96 2.90 -15.14 -4.75
N ASN A 97 3.68 -15.85 -3.91
CA ASN A 97 4.50 -16.99 -4.32
C ASN A 97 5.42 -16.66 -5.52
N GLY A 98 5.91 -15.42 -5.61
CA GLY A 98 6.76 -14.94 -6.69
C GLY A 98 6.03 -14.51 -7.96
N ASN A 99 4.70 -14.58 -8.02
CA ASN A 99 3.93 -14.11 -9.18
C ASN A 99 4.03 -12.59 -9.40
N ILE A 100 4.19 -11.82 -8.32
CA ILE A 100 4.50 -10.40 -8.39
C ILE A 100 6.01 -10.25 -8.28
N ALA A 101 6.64 -9.78 -9.36
CA ALA A 101 8.08 -9.60 -9.42
C ALA A 101 8.56 -8.51 -8.43
N PRO A 102 9.77 -8.61 -7.86
CA PRO A 102 10.31 -7.61 -6.94
C PRO A 102 10.30 -6.17 -7.49
N GLU A 103 10.47 -6.00 -8.80
CA GLU A 103 10.47 -4.71 -9.49
C GLU A 103 9.07 -4.10 -9.59
N LYS A 104 8.02 -4.92 -9.44
CA LYS A 104 6.62 -4.51 -9.37
C LYS A 104 6.15 -4.17 -7.95
N ALA A 105 7.01 -4.35 -6.94
CA ALA A 105 6.77 -3.86 -5.59
C ALA A 105 7.59 -2.58 -5.36
N THR A 106 6.93 -1.42 -5.35
CA THR A 106 7.57 -0.09 -5.21
C THR A 106 7.13 0.60 -3.92
N SER A 107 7.78 1.70 -3.55
CA SER A 107 7.55 2.39 -2.28
C SER A 107 7.06 3.81 -2.49
N LEU A 108 5.99 4.19 -1.80
CA LEU A 108 5.63 5.57 -1.50
C LEU A 108 6.11 5.88 -0.09
N GLY A 109 7.26 6.55 0.00
CA GLY A 109 7.95 6.83 1.26
C GLY A 109 7.42 8.07 2.00
N LEU A 110 7.71 8.14 3.31
CA LEU A 110 7.32 9.27 4.17
C LEU A 110 7.92 10.61 3.71
N GLU A 111 9.08 10.59 3.05
CA GLU A 111 9.71 11.80 2.51
C GLU A 111 8.84 12.41 1.40
N THR A 112 8.49 11.60 0.38
CA THR A 112 7.58 12.02 -0.69
C THR A 112 6.26 12.53 -0.13
N ILE A 113 5.66 11.78 0.80
CA ILE A 113 4.38 12.13 1.40
C ILE A 113 4.47 13.46 2.15
N ARG A 114 5.39 13.59 3.11
CA ARG A 114 5.42 14.73 4.04
C ARG A 114 6.08 15.99 3.47
N ARG A 115 7.11 15.84 2.62
CA ARG A 115 7.84 16.99 2.05
C ARG A 115 7.36 17.35 0.66
N GLY A 116 7.06 16.34 -0.17
CA GLY A 116 6.54 16.54 -1.51
C GLY A 116 5.05 16.87 -1.54
N GLY A 117 4.28 16.41 -0.55
CA GLY A 117 2.85 16.67 -0.45
C GLY A 117 2.04 16.03 -1.57
N THR A 118 0.81 16.51 -1.77
CA THR A 118 -0.15 15.88 -2.69
C THR A 118 0.32 15.80 -4.15
N ASP A 119 1.11 16.79 -4.61
CA ASP A 119 1.57 16.81 -6.00
C ASP A 119 2.65 15.76 -6.26
N ALA A 120 3.65 15.65 -5.37
CA ALA A 120 4.68 14.62 -5.51
C ALA A 120 4.10 13.21 -5.37
N VAL A 121 3.14 13.02 -4.46
CA VAL A 121 2.41 11.75 -4.32
C VAL A 121 1.69 11.40 -5.62
N LEU A 122 0.94 12.35 -6.19
CA LEU A 122 0.17 12.11 -7.41
C LEU A 122 1.09 11.85 -8.61
N ASP A 123 2.15 12.64 -8.79
CA ASP A 123 3.10 12.47 -9.88
C ASP A 123 3.78 11.10 -9.81
N GLN A 124 4.14 10.64 -8.60
CA GLN A 124 4.69 9.31 -8.40
C GLN A 124 3.66 8.22 -8.74
N LEU A 125 2.43 8.33 -8.25
CA LEU A 125 1.36 7.35 -8.50
C LEU A 125 0.95 7.29 -9.98
N LEU A 126 0.96 8.41 -10.70
CA LEU A 126 0.69 8.43 -12.14
C LEU A 126 1.87 7.90 -12.98
N GLY A 127 3.08 7.90 -12.41
CA GLY A 127 4.30 7.42 -13.08
C GLY A 127 4.58 5.93 -12.91
N VAL A 128 3.84 5.21 -12.04
CA VAL A 128 4.09 3.78 -11.83
C VAL A 128 3.68 2.95 -13.06
N ALA A 129 4.42 1.90 -13.35
CA ALA A 129 4.04 0.97 -14.39
C ALA A 129 2.76 0.22 -14.01
N LYS A 130 1.90 -0.11 -14.98
CA LYS A 130 0.69 -0.89 -14.71
C LYS A 130 1.00 -2.24 -14.03
N GLY A 131 0.12 -2.68 -13.14
CA GLY A 131 0.28 -3.89 -12.33
C GLY A 131 1.33 -3.77 -11.22
N THR A 132 1.64 -2.54 -10.78
CA THR A 132 2.55 -2.30 -9.66
C THR A 132 1.79 -2.33 -8.34
N VAL A 133 2.38 -2.97 -7.32
CA VAL A 133 1.97 -2.81 -5.93
C VAL A 133 2.84 -1.73 -5.31
N VAL A 134 2.22 -0.65 -4.84
CA VAL A 134 2.89 0.47 -4.18
C VAL A 134 2.68 0.34 -2.68
N ILE A 135 3.77 0.18 -1.95
CA ILE A 135 3.78 0.16 -0.49
C ILE A 135 3.61 1.59 0.00
N VAL A 136 2.55 1.83 0.78
CA VAL A 136 2.32 3.13 1.41
C VAL A 136 2.94 3.12 2.79
N ASN A 137 3.94 3.98 3.00
CA ASN A 137 4.51 4.23 4.31
C ASN A 137 3.63 5.22 5.06
N ALA A 138 3.32 4.93 6.32
CA ALA A 138 2.53 5.78 7.18
C ALA A 138 2.90 5.53 8.65
N ALA A 139 3.17 6.62 9.36
CA ALA A 139 3.49 6.62 10.77
C ALA A 139 2.67 7.64 11.59
N ALA A 140 1.82 8.42 10.94
CA ALA A 140 0.88 9.36 11.53
C ALA A 140 -0.38 9.45 10.65
N GLU A 141 -1.53 9.88 11.20
CA GLU A 141 -2.80 9.89 10.47
C GLU A 141 -2.70 10.83 9.25
N GLU A 142 -1.93 11.91 9.41
CA GLU A 142 -1.66 12.91 8.39
C GLU A 142 -0.95 12.33 7.14
N ASP A 143 -0.21 11.23 7.28
CA ASP A 143 0.43 10.57 6.14
C ASP A 143 -0.61 9.96 5.20
N VAL A 144 -1.65 9.37 5.77
CA VAL A 144 -2.77 8.77 5.02
C VAL A 144 -3.71 9.88 4.53
N ASP A 145 -3.92 10.93 5.31
CA ASP A 145 -4.72 12.09 4.87
C ASP A 145 -4.12 12.74 3.62
N LEU A 146 -2.80 12.90 3.56
CA LEU A 146 -2.11 13.44 2.38
C LEU A 146 -2.28 12.56 1.14
N LEU A 147 -2.27 11.23 1.31
CA LEU A 147 -2.59 10.29 0.24
C LEU A 147 -4.04 10.45 -0.25
N ILE A 148 -4.99 10.54 0.67
CA ILE A 148 -6.42 10.74 0.34
C ILE A 148 -6.61 12.09 -0.38
N LEU A 149 -5.98 13.15 0.10
CA LEU A 149 -6.03 14.47 -0.53
C LEU A 149 -5.43 14.44 -1.95
N ALA A 150 -4.36 13.68 -2.19
CA ALA A 150 -3.80 13.50 -3.52
C ALA A 150 -4.81 12.82 -4.47
N PHE A 151 -5.53 11.81 -3.98
CA PHE A 151 -6.60 11.16 -4.75
C PHE A 151 -7.79 12.06 -5.02
N LEU A 152 -8.27 12.81 -4.03
CA LEU A 152 -9.34 13.79 -4.21
C LEU A 152 -8.94 14.87 -5.20
N LYS A 153 -7.67 15.32 -5.17
CA LYS A 153 -7.12 16.25 -6.15
C LYS A 153 -7.11 15.65 -7.55
N ALA A 154 -6.76 14.38 -7.71
CA ALA A 154 -6.79 13.68 -8.99
C ALA A 154 -8.21 13.55 -9.55
N ALA A 155 -9.17 13.12 -8.72
CA ALA A 155 -10.58 13.00 -9.09
C ALA A 155 -11.24 14.36 -9.39
N GLY A 156 -10.73 15.44 -8.81
CA GLY A 156 -11.18 16.82 -9.06
C GLY A 156 -10.61 17.48 -10.31
N ARG A 157 -9.69 16.83 -11.06
CA ARG A 157 -9.12 17.34 -12.33
C ARG A 157 -10.06 17.16 -13.54
N ASN A 158 -11.36 16.93 -13.31
CA ASN A 158 -12.40 16.82 -14.34
C ASN A 158 -12.54 18.10 -15.19
#